data_AF-A0A832FYW7-F1
#
_entry.id   AF-A0A832FYW7-F1
#
_cell.length_a   1.000
_cell.length_b   1.000
_cell.length_c   1.000
_cell.angle_alpha   90.00
_cell.angle_beta   90.00
_cell.angle_gamma   90.00
#
_symmetry.space_group_name_H-M   'P 1'
#
loop_
_entity.id
_entity.type
_entity.pdbx_description
1 polymer ?
#
loop_
_entity_poly.entity_id
_entity_poly.type
_entity_poly.pdbx_seq_one_letter_code
_entity_poly.pdbx_strand_id
1 'polypeptide(L)'
;MPRKRENTFTCPKCGKKATNPIRTWTLVSPIPDKYGRVTITIMGAFICESCGEKWNSTIQKIKTGGEEKREAETREEPYTITIDLNEI
;
A
#
# COMPACT_ATOMS: atom_id res chain seq x y z
N MET A 1 5.17 20.17 14.39
CA MET A 1 5.74 19.15 13.47
C MET A 1 4.67 18.09 13.19
N PRO A 2 4.34 17.77 11.93
CA PRO A 2 3.36 16.72 11.63
C PRO A 2 3.91 15.35 12.07
N ARG A 3 3.21 14.66 12.98
CA ARG A 3 3.59 13.31 13.43
C ARG A 3 3.54 12.37 12.23
N LYS A 4 4.66 11.72 11.92
CA LYS A 4 4.73 10.63 10.95
C LYS A 4 3.78 9.54 11.45
N ARG A 5 2.62 9.37 10.80
CA ARG A 5 1.70 8.28 11.13
C ARG A 5 2.36 6.99 10.65
N GLU A 6 2.99 6.26 11.55
CA GLU A 6 3.64 4.98 11.26
C GLU A 6 2.66 3.93 10.73
N ASN A 7 1.37 4.06 11.09
CA ASN A 7 0.36 3.09 10.71
C ASN A 7 -0.67 3.70 9.74
N THR A 8 -0.42 3.54 8.43
CA THR A 8 -1.33 3.95 7.35
C THR A 8 -2.74 3.33 7.48
N PHE A 9 -2.79 2.11 8.02
CA PHE A 9 -4.01 1.30 8.12
C PHE A 9 -4.77 1.49 9.43
N THR A 10 -4.27 2.31 10.36
CA THR A 10 -4.92 2.51 11.67
C THR A 10 -5.95 3.62 11.60
N CYS A 11 -7.18 3.30 12.07
CA CYS A 11 -8.25 4.26 12.18
C CYS A 11 -7.87 5.39 13.16
N PRO A 12 -7.98 6.67 12.76
CA PRO A 12 -7.62 7.80 13.61
C PRO A 12 -8.54 7.99 14.82
N LYS A 13 -9.73 7.37 14.81
CA LYS A 13 -10.76 7.56 15.85
C LYS A 13 -10.77 6.44 16.90
N CYS A 14 -10.66 5.19 16.48
CA CYS A 14 -10.76 4.03 17.39
C CYS A 14 -9.48 3.19 17.49
N GLY A 15 -8.46 3.47 16.68
CA GLY A 15 -7.19 2.73 16.72
C GLY A 15 -7.21 1.33 16.09
N LYS A 16 -8.35 0.85 15.57
CA LYS A 16 -8.40 -0.44 14.85
C LYS A 16 -7.76 -0.36 13.48
N LYS A 17 -7.11 -1.45 13.07
CA LYS A 17 -6.52 -1.61 11.73
C LYS A 17 -7.60 -1.98 10.72
N ALA A 18 -7.62 -1.32 9.57
CA ALA A 18 -8.41 -1.72 8.41
C ALA A 18 -7.61 -2.73 7.58
N THR A 19 -8.26 -3.83 7.18
CA THR A 19 -7.63 -4.90 6.39
C THR A 19 -7.40 -4.49 4.94
N ASN A 20 -8.40 -3.88 4.29
CA ASN A 20 -8.34 -3.54 2.86
C ASN A 20 -8.82 -2.10 2.58
N PRO A 21 -8.20 -1.39 1.61
CA PRO A 21 -8.73 -0.14 1.10
C PRO A 21 -9.98 -0.40 0.24
N ILE A 22 -11.00 0.45 0.34
CA ILE A 22 -12.19 0.37 -0.52
C ILE A 22 -11.87 0.82 -1.94
N ARG A 23 -11.01 1.84 -2.04
CA ARG A 23 -10.62 2.41 -3.31
C ARG A 23 -9.17 2.86 -3.22
N THR A 24 -8.42 2.55 -4.26
CA THR A 24 -7.07 3.05 -4.47
C THR A 24 -7.05 3.99 -5.66
N TRP A 25 -6.15 4.97 -5.62
CA TRP A 25 -5.84 5.81 -6.78
C TRP A 25 -4.37 6.17 -6.78
N THR A 26 -3.84 6.45 -7.97
CA THR A 26 -2.45 6.84 -8.18
C THR A 26 -2.35 8.35 -8.34
N LEU A 27 -1.42 8.97 -7.63
CA LEU A 27 -1.01 10.35 -7.83
C LEU A 27 0.40 10.35 -8.42
N VAL A 28 0.54 10.92 -9.61
CA VAL A 28 1.81 10.99 -10.34
C VAL A 28 2.35 12.41 -10.22
N SER A 29 3.57 12.56 -9.70
CA SER A 29 4.23 13.88 -9.63
C SER A 29 4.61 14.34 -11.05
N PRO A 30 4.15 15.52 -11.50
CA PRO A 30 4.48 16.04 -12.84
C PRO A 30 5.93 16.51 -12.95
N ILE A 31 6.56 16.84 -11.82
CA ILE A 31 7.96 17.26 -11.76
C ILE A 31 8.83 16.00 -11.59
N PRO A 32 9.71 15.69 -12.55
CA PRO A 32 10.69 14.63 -12.40
C PRO A 32 11.77 15.03 -11.40
N ASP A 33 12.27 14.04 -10.65
CA ASP A 33 13.40 14.22 -9.72
C ASP A 33 14.68 14.62 -10.49
N LYS A 34 15.76 15.00 -9.79
CA LYS A 34 17.05 15.39 -10.42
C LYS A 34 17.62 14.36 -11.41
N TYR A 35 17.19 13.10 -11.27
CA TYR A 35 17.54 11.96 -12.12
C TYR A 35 16.47 11.59 -13.16
N GLY A 36 15.49 12.46 -13.44
CA GLY A 36 14.43 12.18 -14.41
C GLY A 36 13.34 11.21 -13.93
N ARG A 37 13.35 10.82 -12.65
CA ARG A 37 12.46 9.79 -12.10
C ARG A 37 11.11 10.37 -11.70
N VAL A 38 10.05 9.71 -12.13
CA VAL A 38 8.67 10.07 -11.75
C VAL A 38 8.26 9.32 -10.49
N THR A 39 7.73 10.06 -9.51
CA THR A 39 7.17 9.46 -8.28
C THR A 39 5.69 9.19 -8.46
N ILE A 40 5.31 7.92 -8.36
CA ILE A 40 3.93 7.43 -8.34
C ILE A 40 3.57 7.12 -6.90
N THR A 41 2.61 7.86 -6.34
CA THR A 41 2.09 7.62 -4.99
C THR A 41 0.76 6.91 -5.09
N ILE A 42 0.68 5.71 -4.52
CA ILE A 42 -0.57 4.95 -4.38
C ILE A 42 -1.24 5.39 -3.07
N MET A 43 -2.39 6.02 -3.20
CA MET A 43 -3.25 6.38 -2.08
C MET A 43 -4.40 5.38 -1.95
N GLY A 44 -4.85 5.17 -0.71
CA GLY A 44 -6.01 4.35 -0.40
C GLY A 44 -7.02 5.11 0.44
N ALA A 45 -8.30 4.90 0.16
CA ALA A 45 -9.40 5.24 1.06
C ALA A 45 -9.76 4.01 1.90
N PHE A 46 -9.92 4.23 3.20
CA PHE A 46 -10.26 3.22 4.20
C PHE A 46 -11.55 3.63 4.92
N ILE A 47 -12.34 2.64 5.33
CA ILE A 47 -13.50 2.80 6.22
C ILE A 47 -13.25 1.88 7.40
N CYS A 48 -13.44 2.40 8.61
CA CYS A 48 -13.35 1.57 9.80
C CYS A 48 -14.64 0.77 9.97
N GLU A 49 -14.55 -0.56 10.01
CA GLU A 49 -15.69 -1.44 10.27
C GLU A 49 -16.28 -1.30 11.68
N SER A 50 -15.54 -0.70 12.62
CA SER A 50 -15.98 -0.59 14.01
C SER A 50 -16.56 0.76 14.40
N CYS A 51 -16.22 1.84 13.69
CA CYS A 51 -16.75 3.17 14.01
C CYS A 51 -17.25 3.95 12.79
N GLY A 52 -17.16 3.38 11.58
CA GLY A 52 -17.62 3.99 10.32
C GLY A 52 -16.77 5.14 9.80
N GLU A 53 -15.67 5.49 10.48
CA GLU A 53 -14.81 6.61 10.09
C GLU A 53 -14.12 6.36 8.75
N LYS A 54 -14.11 7.37 7.87
CA LYS A 54 -13.46 7.29 6.56
C LYS A 54 -12.18 8.10 6.57
N TRP A 55 -11.07 7.53 6.12
CA TRP A 55 -9.82 8.28 5.97
C TRP A 55 -9.07 7.87 4.72
N ASN A 56 -8.22 8.78 4.25
CA ASN A 56 -7.29 8.54 3.17
C ASN A 56 -5.86 8.43 3.74
N SER A 57 -5.08 7.50 3.20
CA SER A 57 -3.68 7.38 3.59
C SER A 57 -2.81 6.84 2.45
N THR A 58 -1.51 7.08 2.53
CA THR A 58 -0.55 6.63 1.52
C THR A 58 -0.21 5.17 1.75
N ILE A 59 -0.47 4.32 0.76
CA ILE A 59 -0.14 2.89 0.79
C ILE A 59 1.32 2.72 0.37
N GLN A 60 1.69 3.27 -0.79
CA GLN A 60 3.01 3.08 -1.35
C GLN A 60 3.48 4.30 -2.14
N LYS A 61 4.80 4.51 -2.19
CA LYS A 61 5.44 5.48 -3.07
C LYS A 61 6.45 4.74 -3.94
N ILE A 62 6.20 4.70 -5.23
CA ILE A 62 7.04 4.05 -6.23
C ILE A 62 7.79 5.14 -6.99
N LYS A 63 9.10 5.01 -7.15
CA LYS A 63 9.89 5.88 -8.02
C LYS A 63 10.28 5.10 -9.27
N THR A 64 9.96 5.64 -10.43
CA THR A 64 10.24 5.00 -11.71
C THR A 64 11.74 5.15 -12.00
N GLY A 65 12.52 4.07 -12.03
CA GLY A 65 13.96 4.10 -12.34
C GLY A 65 14.93 3.92 -11.16
N GLY A 66 14.48 3.38 -10.02
CA GLY A 66 15.38 2.90 -8.98
C GLY A 66 14.69 1.82 -8.17
N GLU A 67 15.28 0.62 -8.13
CA GLU A 67 14.93 -0.44 -7.19
C GLU A 67 15.30 -0.02 -5.76
N GLU A 68 14.71 1.06 -5.25
CA GLU A 68 14.82 1.37 -3.82
C GLU A 68 13.75 0.56 -3.10
N LYS A 69 14.17 -0.65 -2.72
CA LYS A 69 13.57 -1.50 -1.68
C LYS A 69 12.96 -0.62 -0.59
N ARG A 70 11.66 -0.78 -0.35
CA ARG A 70 11.05 -0.45 0.93
C ARG A 70 10.28 -1.68 1.38
N GLU A 71 10.80 -2.28 2.43
CA GLU A 71 10.18 -3.30 3.24
C GLU A 71 8.73 -2.90 3.56
N ALA A 72 7.80 -3.60 2.94
CA ALA A 72 6.50 -3.88 3.53
C ALA A 72 6.54 -5.38 3.80
N GLU A 73 6.88 -5.73 5.04
CA GLU A 73 6.79 -7.10 5.53
C GLU A 73 5.38 -7.67 5.37
N THR A 74 5.34 -8.99 5.27
CA THR A 74 4.21 -9.89 5.04
C THR A 74 3.77 -10.00 3.58
N ARG A 75 4.53 -10.81 2.84
CA ARG A 75 3.98 -11.61 1.74
C ARG A 75 4.12 -13.07 2.18
N GLU A 76 2.98 -13.69 2.44
CA GLU A 76 2.84 -15.11 2.72
C GLU A 76 3.51 -15.93 1.60
N GLU A 77 4.21 -17.00 1.97
CA GLU A 77 4.88 -17.92 1.05
C GLU A 77 3.88 -18.40 -0.03
N PRO A 78 4.23 -18.41 -1.33
CA PRO A 78 3.34 -18.96 -2.33
C PRO A 78 3.18 -20.48 -2.10
N TYR A 79 1.95 -20.92 -1.84
CA TYR A 79 1.61 -22.34 -1.86
C TYR A 79 1.95 -22.90 -3.25
N THR A 80 2.89 -23.83 -3.30
CA THR A 80 3.20 -24.61 -4.50
C THR A 80 2.06 -25.61 -4.71
N ILE A 81 1.35 -25.48 -5.83
CA ILE A 81 0.43 -26.51 -6.31
C ILE A 81 1.29 -27.50 -7.10
N THR A 82 1.60 -28.66 -6.52
CA THR A 82 2.17 -29.79 -7.27
C THR A 82 1.06 -30.39 -8.13
N ILE A 83 1.23 -30.33 -9.44
CA ILE A 83 0.37 -31.05 -10.39
C ILE A 83 1.06 -32.39 -10.63
N ASP A 84 0.55 -33.46 -10.04
CA ASP A 84 0.96 -34.82 -10.38
C ASP A 84 0.49 -35.14 -11.80
N LEU A 85 1.42 -35.20 -12.75
CA LEU A 85 1.19 -35.45 -14.17
C LEU A 85 0.84 -36.93 -14.49
N ASN A 86 0.28 -37.68 -13.54
CA ASN A 86 0.06 -39.12 -13.69
C ASN A 86 -1.39 -39.51 -14.04
N GLU A 87 -2.22 -38.57 -14.50
CA GLU A 87 -3.59 -38.81 -15.00
C GLU A 87 -3.85 -38.11 -16.35
N ILE A 88 -2.95 -38.28 -17.33
CA ILE A 88 -3.30 -38.16 -18.76
C ILE A 88 -3.19 -39.53 -19.42
#